data_AF-A0A2V2W3Q0-F1
#
_entry.id   AF-A0A2V2W3Q0-F1
#
_cell.length_a   1.000
_cell.length_b   1.000
_cell.length_c   1.000
_cell.angle_alpha   90.00
_cell.angle_beta   90.00
_cell.angle_gamma   90.00
#
_symmetry.space_group_name_H-M   'P 1'
#
loop_
_entity.id
_entity.type
_entity.pdbx_description
1 polymer ?
#
loop_
_entity_poly.entity_id
_entity_poly.type
_entity_poly.pdbx_seq_one_letter_code
_entity_poly.pdbx_strand_id
1 'polypeptide(L)'
;MVLLSPPFERNYKEWMKRSSARTIVMDCPGESDVKAMCVWMRRHQPVREQAEYWKVVKSQMDEVGPIPRYIFDERMYDNWVQRCHKTVDEATSSAILQYSGLGLGGSWDRMKVLYWLARVVRIRGEEFGYEFFSNVPVSAHLGNKTLFKSAKLMQQLDFNLLISGLKDYLISENFGRCTVFAFLNESFVRAIERGLRELRPSPQRRSHRCALAVYSQERSTRHHVLPPLEHFSERIDVECGVLYVTEVENFPLVDGFFFVKSKPMTLVGLRIATAGGHHTTASTVRQFTECLAAYFNGWEELSRQLSWEIIYVQHADSTPMNGWQGCDVVDSNNVSGADKNETAVFWNEKVRQ
;
A
#
# COMPACT_ATOMS: atom_id res chain seq x y z
N MET A 1 0.01 38.68 22.80
CA MET A 1 0.93 37.51 22.91
C MET A 1 0.10 36.33 23.39
N VAL A 2 -0.09 35.29 22.56
CA VAL A 2 -0.77 34.06 23.00
C VAL A 2 0.30 33.16 23.59
N LEU A 3 0.28 32.99 24.91
CA LEU A 3 1.19 32.08 25.59
C LEU A 3 0.61 30.66 25.50
N LEU A 4 1.13 29.85 24.59
CA LEU A 4 0.80 28.43 24.54
C LEU A 4 1.51 27.73 25.70
N SER A 5 0.73 27.21 26.65
CA SER A 5 1.28 26.35 27.70
C SER A 5 1.89 25.10 27.06
N PRO A 6 3.04 24.62 27.55
CA PRO A 6 3.62 23.37 27.04
C PRO A 6 2.60 22.22 27.14
N PRO A 7 2.61 21.26 26.20
CA PRO A 7 1.58 20.22 26.05
C PRO A 7 1.73 19.11 27.11
N PHE A 8 1.65 19.48 28.38
CA PHE A 8 1.62 18.54 29.49
C PHE A 8 0.19 18.04 29.73
N GLU A 9 0.04 16.74 29.99
CA GLU A 9 -1.25 16.10 30.23
C GLU A 9 -2.04 16.77 31.36
N ARG A 10 -1.34 17.25 32.41
CA ARG A 10 -1.95 17.97 33.53
C ARG A 10 -2.60 19.28 33.09
N ASN A 11 -1.93 20.04 32.22
CA ASN A 11 -2.45 21.31 31.68
C ASN A 11 -3.70 21.05 30.84
N TYR A 12 -3.70 19.99 30.03
CA TYR A 12 -4.87 19.56 29.26
C TYR A 12 -6.05 19.16 30.15
N LYS A 13 -5.80 18.36 31.20
CA LYS A 13 -6.84 17.94 32.17
C LYS A 13 -7.45 19.13 32.91
N GLU A 14 -6.64 20.12 33.29
CA GLU A 14 -7.14 21.35 33.91
C GLU A 14 -7.93 22.22 32.92
N TRP A 15 -7.50 22.31 31.65
CA TRP A 15 -8.22 23.01 30.60
C TRP A 15 -9.60 22.40 30.32
N MET A 16 -9.68 21.08 30.19
CA MET A 16 -10.94 20.35 29.98
C MET A 16 -11.95 20.58 31.11
N LYS A 17 -11.47 20.75 32.35
CA LYS A 17 -12.33 20.99 33.52
C LYS A 17 -12.91 22.41 33.59
N ARG A 18 -12.31 23.40 32.93
CA ARG A 18 -12.68 24.82 33.07
C ARG A 18 -13.87 25.28 32.19
N SER A 19 -14.50 24.37 31.45
CA SER A 19 -15.80 24.51 30.76
C SER A 19 -15.95 25.71 29.79
N SER A 20 -16.32 25.39 28.54
CA SER A 20 -16.35 26.22 27.30
C SER A 20 -15.07 26.26 26.46
N ALA A 21 -14.07 25.44 26.80
CA ALA A 21 -12.95 25.18 25.89
C ALA A 21 -13.44 24.46 24.63
N ARG A 22 -13.28 25.11 23.47
CA ARG A 22 -13.54 24.49 22.17
C ARG A 22 -12.40 23.53 21.88
N THR A 23 -12.70 22.26 21.62
CA THR A 23 -11.69 21.31 21.17
C THR A 23 -11.17 21.75 19.81
N ILE A 24 -9.87 22.03 19.73
CA ILE A 24 -9.18 22.30 18.47
C ILE A 24 -8.37 21.06 18.14
N VAL A 25 -8.67 20.45 17.00
CA VAL A 25 -7.88 19.38 16.41
C VAL A 25 -6.98 20.02 15.37
N MET A 26 -5.68 19.77 15.47
CA MET A 26 -4.68 20.21 14.49
C MET A 26 -4.08 18.98 13.85
N ASP A 27 -3.77 19.08 12.57
CA ASP A 27 -3.03 18.03 11.87
C ASP A 27 -1.66 17.84 12.52
N CYS A 28 -1.14 16.62 12.42
CA CYS A 28 0.26 16.37 12.71
C CYS A 28 1.13 17.15 11.70
N PRO A 29 2.33 17.59 12.08
CA PRO A 29 3.26 18.25 11.14
C PRO A 29 3.48 17.37 9.90
N GLY A 30 3.67 17.97 8.74
CA GLY A 30 4.09 17.25 7.53
C GLY A 30 5.60 17.01 7.49
N GLU A 31 6.08 16.30 6.46
CA GLU A 31 7.53 16.04 6.25
C GLU A 31 8.34 17.34 6.29
N SER A 32 7.89 18.38 5.57
CA SER A 32 8.56 19.68 5.50
C SER A 32 8.64 20.37 6.86
N ASP A 33 7.59 20.26 7.68
CA ASP A 33 7.56 20.85 9.03
C ASP A 33 8.54 20.13 9.96
N VAL A 34 8.53 18.80 9.96
CA VAL A 34 9.47 17.99 10.76
C VAL A 34 10.90 18.24 10.32
N LYS A 35 11.15 18.35 9.01
CA LYS A 35 12.47 18.69 8.48
C LYS A 35 12.93 20.07 8.94
N ALA A 36 12.06 21.08 8.92
CA ALA A 36 12.36 22.41 9.45
C ALA A 36 12.67 22.38 10.95
N MET A 37 11.92 21.59 11.74
CA MET A 37 12.21 21.38 13.16
C MET A 37 13.60 20.75 13.37
N CYS A 38 13.97 19.74 12.57
CA CYS A 38 15.29 19.11 12.63
C CYS A 38 16.42 20.11 12.38
N VAL A 39 16.30 20.90 11.31
CA VAL A 39 17.26 21.96 10.96
C VAL A 39 17.38 22.96 12.10
N TRP A 40 16.26 23.39 12.69
CA TRP A 40 16.27 24.33 13.80
C TRP A 40 16.89 23.77 15.09
N MET A 41 16.57 22.53 15.45
CA MET A 41 17.11 21.83 16.63
C MET A 41 18.63 21.63 16.52
N ARG A 42 19.14 21.43 15.31
CA ARG A 42 20.56 21.20 15.02
C ARG A 42 21.25 22.39 14.36
N ARG A 43 20.68 23.60 14.44
CA ARG A 43 21.18 24.80 13.73
C ARG A 43 22.63 25.18 14.00
N HIS A 44 23.16 24.78 15.15
CA HIS A 44 24.56 25.03 15.55
C HIS A 44 25.53 23.96 15.05
N GLN A 45 25.02 22.84 14.54
CA GLN A 45 25.82 21.74 14.03
C GLN A 45 26.13 21.92 12.54
N PRO A 46 27.23 21.33 12.04
CA PRO A 46 27.54 21.32 10.61
C PRO A 46 26.42 20.72 9.75
N VAL A 47 26.31 21.18 8.50
CA VAL A 47 25.27 20.72 7.55
C VAL A 47 25.25 19.20 7.39
N ARG A 48 26.41 18.54 7.43
CA ARG A 48 26.53 17.08 7.35
C ARG A 48 25.80 16.40 8.52
N GLU A 49 25.99 16.87 9.74
CA GLU A 49 25.33 16.29 10.92
C GLU A 49 23.82 16.57 10.93
N GLN A 50 23.40 17.73 10.43
CA GLN A 50 21.98 18.02 10.24
C GLN A 50 21.34 17.04 9.24
N ALA A 51 22.04 16.71 8.16
CA ALA A 51 21.58 15.74 7.16
C ALA A 51 21.50 14.31 7.73
N GLU A 52 22.51 13.87 8.50
CA GLU A 52 22.46 12.56 9.16
C GLU A 52 21.35 12.49 10.21
N TYR A 53 21.16 13.54 11.01
CA TYR A 53 20.03 13.61 11.96
C TYR A 53 18.68 13.56 11.23
N TRP A 54 18.53 14.28 10.11
CA TRP A 54 17.33 14.22 9.29
C TRP A 54 17.06 12.81 8.74
N LYS A 55 18.08 12.08 8.29
CA LYS A 55 17.91 10.69 7.82
C LYS A 55 17.31 9.80 8.91
N VAL A 56 17.79 9.93 10.14
CA VAL A 56 17.26 9.17 11.29
C VAL A 56 15.81 9.54 11.56
N VAL A 57 15.51 10.83 11.72
CA VAL A 57 14.14 11.29 12.01
C VAL A 57 13.18 10.94 10.86
N LYS A 58 13.62 11.05 9.60
CA LYS A 58 12.83 10.65 8.44
C LYS A 58 12.50 9.16 8.49
N SER A 59 13.49 8.30 8.75
CA SER A 59 13.24 6.86 8.90
C SER A 59 12.23 6.56 10.02
N GLN A 60 12.33 7.26 11.16
CA GLN A 60 11.38 7.10 12.26
C GLN A 60 9.98 7.59 11.86
N MET A 61 9.88 8.68 11.13
CA MET A 61 8.63 9.24 10.62
C MET A 61 7.97 8.32 9.58
N ASP A 62 8.75 7.70 8.69
CA ASP A 62 8.26 6.75 7.69
C ASP A 62 7.67 5.50 8.39
N GLU A 63 8.26 5.09 9.51
CA GLU A 63 7.81 3.95 10.33
C GLU A 63 6.55 4.28 11.16
N VAL A 64 6.59 5.34 11.97
CA VAL A 64 5.58 5.64 13.01
C VAL A 64 4.94 7.02 12.89
N GLY A 65 5.02 7.62 11.71
CA GLY A 65 4.34 8.87 11.38
C GLY A 65 5.01 10.12 11.97
N PRO A 66 4.60 11.32 11.54
CA PRO A 66 5.20 12.57 11.97
C PRO A 66 4.66 13.01 13.34
N ILE A 67 4.94 12.24 14.38
CA ILE A 67 4.52 12.53 15.76
C ILE A 67 5.74 13.02 16.56
N PRO A 68 5.93 14.35 16.72
CA PRO A 68 7.12 14.93 17.37
C PRO A 68 7.47 14.36 18.75
N ARG A 69 6.45 13.90 19.48
CA ARG A 69 6.62 13.29 20.80
C ARG A 69 7.50 12.04 20.76
N TYR A 70 7.48 11.29 19.66
CA TYR A 70 8.15 10.00 19.55
C TYR A 70 9.37 10.07 18.62
N ILE A 71 9.30 10.80 17.51
CA ILE A 71 10.35 10.79 16.46
C ILE A 71 11.61 11.65 16.73
N PHE A 72 11.68 12.34 17.87
CA PHE A 72 12.86 13.16 18.22
C PHE A 72 13.69 12.58 19.37
N ASP A 73 13.17 11.57 20.06
CA ASP A 73 13.80 10.92 21.20
C ASP A 73 13.85 9.41 20.95
N GLU A 74 15.06 8.86 20.88
CA GLU A 74 15.31 7.46 20.53
C GLU A 74 14.58 6.49 21.45
N ARG A 75 14.59 6.72 22.76
CA ARG A 75 13.93 5.84 23.73
C ARG A 75 12.41 5.89 23.59
N MET A 76 11.85 7.07 23.35
CA MET A 76 10.41 7.23 23.12
C MET A 76 9.98 6.61 21.80
N TYR A 77 10.79 6.77 20.74
CA TYR A 77 10.61 6.10 19.46
C TYR A 77 10.59 4.57 19.63
N ASP A 78 11.63 4.00 20.24
CA ASP A 78 11.78 2.54 20.42
C ASP A 78 10.60 1.94 21.19
N ASN A 79 10.13 2.62 22.24
CA ASN A 79 8.97 2.18 22.99
C ASN A 79 7.69 2.24 22.15
N TRP A 80 7.52 3.34 21.40
CA TRP A 80 6.35 3.56 20.57
C TRP A 80 6.27 2.52 19.43
N VAL A 81 7.34 2.35 18.66
CA VAL A 81 7.39 1.40 17.54
C VAL A 81 7.14 -0.03 18.02
N GLN A 82 7.77 -0.47 19.11
CA GLN A 82 7.51 -1.78 19.71
C GLN A 82 6.05 -1.98 20.08
N ARG A 83 5.40 -0.97 20.66
CA ARG A 83 3.97 -1.03 21.01
C ARG A 83 3.08 -1.08 19.78
N CYS A 84 3.38 -0.30 18.74
CA CYS A 84 2.64 -0.30 17.48
C CYS A 84 2.66 -1.69 16.84
N HIS A 85 3.85 -2.27 16.63
CA HIS A 85 3.96 -3.60 16.03
C HIS A 85 3.30 -4.67 16.89
N LYS A 86 3.58 -4.67 18.20
CA LYS A 86 2.96 -5.63 19.14
C LYS A 86 1.43 -5.57 19.09
N THR A 87 0.86 -4.36 19.01
CA THR A 87 -0.59 -4.16 18.92
C THR A 87 -1.16 -4.80 17.65
N VAL A 88 -0.48 -4.70 16.50
CA VAL A 88 -0.93 -5.33 15.25
C VAL A 88 -0.70 -6.85 15.29
N ASP A 89 0.44 -7.30 15.79
CA ASP A 89 0.83 -8.72 15.79
C ASP A 89 -0.08 -9.54 16.71
N GLU A 90 -0.41 -9.02 17.90
CA GLU A 90 -1.28 -9.66 18.89
C GLU A 90 -2.77 -9.37 18.66
N ALA A 91 -3.13 -8.64 17.61
CA ALA A 91 -4.51 -8.27 17.35
C ALA A 91 -5.39 -9.51 17.08
N THR A 92 -6.47 -9.63 17.85
CA THR A 92 -7.54 -10.61 17.62
C THR A 92 -8.51 -10.09 16.56
N SER A 93 -9.36 -10.95 16.00
CA SER A 93 -10.43 -10.53 15.09
C SER A 93 -11.33 -9.45 15.72
N SER A 94 -11.64 -9.56 17.02
CA SER A 94 -12.44 -8.55 17.73
C SER A 94 -11.71 -7.21 17.89
N ALA A 95 -10.40 -7.22 18.14
CA ALA A 95 -9.59 -6.00 18.17
C ALA A 95 -9.48 -5.36 16.78
N ILE A 96 -9.45 -6.17 15.72
CA ILE A 96 -9.35 -5.68 14.35
C ILE A 96 -10.63 -5.02 13.85
N LEU A 97 -11.80 -5.47 14.29
CA LEU A 97 -13.07 -4.79 13.99
C LEU A 97 -13.09 -3.33 14.48
N GLN A 98 -12.22 -2.97 15.42
CA GLN A 98 -12.06 -1.58 15.85
C GLN A 98 -11.43 -0.69 14.75
N TYR A 99 -10.72 -1.28 13.78
CA TYR A 99 -10.18 -0.55 12.63
C TYR A 99 -11.24 -0.21 11.59
N SER A 100 -12.44 -0.79 11.61
CA SER A 100 -13.51 -0.49 10.65
C SER A 100 -13.93 0.99 10.65
N GLY A 101 -13.58 1.74 11.72
CA GLY A 101 -13.74 3.19 11.79
C GLY A 101 -12.66 4.03 11.09
N LEU A 102 -11.60 3.40 10.57
CA LEU A 102 -10.56 4.10 9.80
C LEU A 102 -11.12 4.62 8.48
N GLY A 103 -10.71 5.83 8.11
CA GLY A 103 -11.21 6.55 6.95
C GLY A 103 -12.60 7.17 7.13
N LEU A 104 -13.38 6.70 8.12
CA LEU A 104 -14.72 7.21 8.40
C LEU A 104 -14.67 8.50 9.25
N GLY A 105 -15.59 9.41 8.93
CA GLY A 105 -15.84 10.60 9.74
C GLY A 105 -16.61 10.26 11.01
N GLY A 106 -16.20 10.80 12.15
CA GLY A 106 -16.90 10.57 13.42
C GLY A 106 -16.07 10.88 14.65
N SER A 107 -16.74 10.88 15.81
CA SER A 107 -16.07 11.08 17.10
C SER A 107 -15.06 9.97 17.35
N TRP A 108 -13.84 10.38 17.69
CA TRP A 108 -12.76 9.52 18.16
C TRP A 108 -13.23 8.74 19.38
N ASP A 109 -13.67 7.50 19.18
CA ASP A 109 -13.71 6.56 20.28
C ASP A 109 -12.24 6.28 20.63
N ARG A 110 -11.83 6.69 21.83
CA ARG A 110 -10.46 6.54 22.34
C ARG A 110 -10.18 5.08 22.67
N MET A 111 -10.57 4.16 21.80
CA MET A 111 -10.26 2.76 21.94
C MET A 111 -8.75 2.59 21.92
N LYS A 112 -8.26 1.80 22.88
CA LYS A 112 -6.82 1.60 23.13
C LYS A 112 -6.06 1.15 21.89
N VAL A 113 -6.72 0.47 20.95
CA VAL A 113 -6.11 -0.07 19.73
C VAL A 113 -5.78 1.05 18.73
N LEU A 114 -6.77 1.88 18.38
CA LEU A 114 -6.57 3.00 17.45
C LEU A 114 -5.59 4.04 17.98
N TYR A 115 -5.46 4.19 19.30
CA TYR A 115 -4.51 5.12 19.91
C TYR A 115 -3.06 4.92 19.44
N TRP A 116 -2.64 3.68 19.17
CA TRP A 116 -1.27 3.38 18.72
C TRP A 116 -1.09 3.44 17.21
N LEU A 117 -2.18 3.38 16.44
CA LEU A 117 -2.11 3.05 15.01
C LEU A 117 -2.86 4.03 14.11
N ALA A 118 -3.66 4.93 14.68
CA ALA A 118 -4.37 5.97 13.96
C ALA A 118 -3.96 7.38 14.44
N ARG A 119 -3.91 8.31 13.49
CA ARG A 119 -3.87 9.75 13.72
C ARG A 119 -5.14 10.37 13.15
N VAL A 120 -5.47 11.55 13.65
CA VAL A 120 -6.58 12.33 13.12
C VAL A 120 -6.04 13.30 12.08
N VAL A 121 -6.68 13.34 10.92
CA VAL A 121 -6.43 14.33 9.87
C VAL A 121 -7.69 15.14 9.60
N ARG A 122 -7.52 16.42 9.34
CA ARG A 122 -8.57 17.34 8.91
C ARG A 122 -8.72 17.24 7.40
N ILE A 123 -9.93 16.94 6.96
CA ILE A 123 -10.29 16.88 5.55
C ILE A 123 -11.26 18.01 5.28
N ARG A 124 -10.99 18.77 4.21
CA ARG A 124 -11.86 19.82 3.72
C ARG A 124 -12.74 19.23 2.62
N GLY A 125 -14.05 19.22 2.83
CA GLY A 125 -15.01 18.77 1.83
C GLY A 125 -14.99 19.69 0.61
N GLU A 126 -14.89 19.10 -0.58
CA GLU A 126 -14.77 19.82 -1.85
C GLU A 126 -15.99 20.70 -2.17
N GLU A 127 -17.19 20.24 -1.80
CA GLU A 127 -18.44 20.80 -2.33
C GLU A 127 -19.00 21.97 -1.49
N PHE A 128 -18.78 21.95 -0.18
CA PHE A 128 -19.37 22.94 0.75
C PHE A 128 -18.36 23.57 1.72
N GLY A 129 -17.08 23.19 1.63
CA GLY A 129 -16.03 23.72 2.52
C GLY A 129 -16.19 23.32 3.99
N TYR A 130 -17.08 22.37 4.31
CA TYR A 130 -17.16 21.77 5.64
C TYR A 130 -15.84 21.06 5.95
N GLU A 131 -15.40 21.18 7.19
CA GLU A 131 -14.25 20.46 7.69
C GLU A 131 -14.73 19.30 8.53
N PHE A 132 -14.26 18.12 8.17
CA PHE A 132 -14.48 16.92 8.94
C PHE A 132 -13.14 16.31 9.30
N PHE A 133 -13.18 15.40 10.27
CA PHE A 133 -12.01 14.68 10.73
C PHE A 133 -12.10 13.25 10.23
N SER A 134 -10.97 12.70 9.79
CA SER A 134 -10.85 11.29 9.47
C SER A 134 -9.75 10.65 10.31
N ASN A 135 -10.02 9.43 10.77
CA ASN A 135 -9.01 8.62 11.46
C ASN A 135 -8.24 7.86 10.39
N VAL A 136 -6.97 8.16 10.21
CA VAL A 136 -6.11 7.51 9.21
C VAL A 136 -4.95 6.82 9.90
N PRO A 137 -4.34 5.80 9.29
CA PRO A 137 -3.14 5.20 9.83
C PRO A 137 -2.05 6.23 10.16
N VAL A 138 -1.31 5.97 11.23
CA VAL A 138 -0.23 6.81 11.73
C VAL A 138 0.85 7.02 10.66
N SER A 139 1.18 5.97 9.90
CA SER A 139 2.10 5.97 8.77
C SER A 139 1.61 5.00 7.69
N ALA A 140 2.15 5.11 6.47
CA ALA A 140 1.90 4.11 5.43
C ALA A 140 2.43 2.72 5.84
N HIS A 141 3.58 2.64 6.52
CA HIS A 141 4.15 1.38 6.99
C HIS A 141 3.21 0.64 7.96
N LEU A 142 2.77 1.30 9.04
CA LEU A 142 1.84 0.69 10.00
C LEU A 142 0.45 0.48 9.39
N GLY A 143 0.03 1.35 8.48
CA GLY A 143 -1.19 1.17 7.70
C GLY A 143 -1.16 -0.13 6.89
N ASN A 144 -0.05 -0.38 6.18
CA ASN A 144 0.13 -1.62 5.41
C ASN A 144 0.08 -2.85 6.29
N LYS A 145 0.85 -2.84 7.39
CA LYS A 145 0.87 -3.93 8.36
C LYS A 145 -0.54 -4.20 8.92
N THR A 146 -1.27 -3.15 9.28
CA THR A 146 -2.63 -3.24 9.81
C THR A 146 -3.62 -3.76 8.77
N LEU A 147 -3.53 -3.31 7.52
CA LEU A 147 -4.42 -3.75 6.43
C LEU A 147 -4.21 -5.23 6.10
N PHE A 148 -2.97 -5.72 6.02
CA PHE A 148 -2.72 -7.16 5.83
C PHE A 148 -3.26 -8.00 6.99
N LYS A 149 -3.06 -7.54 8.22
CA LYS A 149 -3.64 -8.20 9.40
C LYS A 149 -5.17 -8.22 9.34
N SER A 150 -5.77 -7.11 8.90
CA SER A 150 -7.22 -6.96 8.76
C SER A 150 -7.77 -7.85 7.64
N ALA A 151 -7.10 -7.91 6.50
CA ALA A 151 -7.42 -8.78 5.37
C ALA A 151 -7.51 -10.26 5.78
N LYS A 152 -6.62 -10.70 6.67
CA LYS A 152 -6.64 -12.08 7.18
C LYS A 152 -7.76 -12.37 8.18
N LEU A 153 -8.13 -11.40 9.00
CA LEU A 153 -8.93 -11.64 10.21
C LEU A 153 -10.36 -11.10 10.15
N MET A 154 -10.64 -10.16 9.23
CA MET A 154 -11.98 -9.62 9.00
C MET A 154 -12.80 -10.50 8.07
N GLN A 155 -14.11 -10.41 8.19
CA GLN A 155 -15.00 -10.90 7.14
C GLN A 155 -14.85 -10.03 5.90
N GLN A 156 -15.08 -10.61 4.72
CA GLN A 156 -14.92 -9.92 3.44
C GLN A 156 -15.74 -8.62 3.36
N LEU A 157 -16.96 -8.63 3.89
CA LEU A 157 -17.84 -7.45 3.89
C LEU A 157 -17.25 -6.32 4.72
N ASP A 158 -16.80 -6.61 5.95
CA ASP A 158 -16.19 -5.62 6.85
C ASP A 158 -14.89 -5.07 6.27
N PHE A 159 -14.06 -5.92 5.67
CA PHE A 159 -12.84 -5.49 5.01
C PHE A 159 -13.13 -4.58 3.80
N ASN A 160 -14.14 -4.91 2.99
CA ASN A 160 -14.54 -4.05 1.87
C ASN A 160 -15.08 -2.68 2.34
N LEU A 161 -15.75 -2.62 3.49
CA LEU A 161 -16.17 -1.37 4.12
C LEU A 161 -14.96 -0.55 4.58
N LEU A 162 -13.98 -1.19 5.23
CA LEU A 162 -12.72 -0.56 5.64
C LEU A 162 -11.98 0.05 4.43
N ILE A 163 -11.79 -0.72 3.36
CA ILE A 163 -11.15 -0.25 2.13
C ILE A 163 -11.92 0.92 1.51
N SER A 164 -13.25 0.88 1.56
CA SER A 164 -14.08 1.98 1.04
C SER A 164 -13.93 3.26 1.86
N GLY A 165 -13.85 3.16 3.19
CA GLY A 165 -13.58 4.30 4.07
C GLY A 165 -12.17 4.87 3.87
N LEU A 166 -11.18 4.00 3.64
CA LEU A 166 -9.79 4.40 3.40
C LEU A 166 -9.49 4.78 1.95
N LYS A 167 -10.44 4.68 1.02
CA LYS A 167 -10.19 4.80 -0.42
C LYS A 167 -9.39 6.05 -0.77
N ASP A 168 -9.84 7.22 -0.32
CA ASP A 168 -9.17 8.48 -0.69
C ASP A 168 -7.76 8.55 -0.11
N TYR A 169 -7.57 8.02 1.10
CA TYR A 169 -6.26 7.94 1.77
C TYR A 169 -5.30 6.95 1.09
N LEU A 170 -5.80 5.77 0.68
CA LEU A 170 -5.02 4.75 -0.05
C LEU A 170 -4.48 5.29 -1.37
N ILE A 171 -5.23 6.20 -2.00
CA ILE A 171 -4.89 6.82 -3.28
C ILE A 171 -3.93 7.99 -3.06
N SER A 172 -4.10 8.80 -2.01
CA SER A 172 -3.37 10.04 -1.80
C SER A 172 -2.00 9.90 -1.13
N GLU A 173 -1.83 8.96 -0.20
CA GLU A 173 -0.63 8.90 0.67
C GLU A 173 0.36 7.80 0.26
N ASN A 174 0.22 7.29 -0.97
CA ASN A 174 1.10 6.27 -1.53
C ASN A 174 1.30 5.08 -0.58
N PHE A 175 0.20 4.34 -0.33
CA PHE A 175 0.16 3.15 0.53
C PHE A 175 1.00 1.96 0.05
N GLY A 176 1.94 2.19 -0.88
CA GLY A 176 2.78 1.18 -1.50
C GLY A 176 1.94 0.02 -1.96
N ARG A 177 2.31 -1.18 -1.50
CA ARG A 177 1.65 -2.42 -1.94
C ARG A 177 0.17 -2.52 -1.56
N CYS A 178 -0.27 -1.95 -0.43
CA CYS A 178 -1.67 -2.07 -0.02
C CYS A 178 -2.64 -1.26 -0.89
N THR A 179 -2.14 -0.36 -1.75
CA THR A 179 -2.97 0.32 -2.76
C THR A 179 -3.68 -0.69 -3.69
N VAL A 180 -3.15 -1.92 -3.85
CA VAL A 180 -3.85 -2.97 -4.62
C VAL A 180 -5.23 -3.31 -4.04
N PHE A 181 -5.46 -3.14 -2.73
CA PHE A 181 -6.77 -3.38 -2.13
C PHE A 181 -7.84 -2.41 -2.65
N ALA A 182 -7.46 -1.23 -3.18
CA ALA A 182 -8.41 -0.33 -3.82
C ALA A 182 -9.14 -0.98 -5.01
N PHE A 183 -8.59 -2.03 -5.63
CA PHE A 183 -9.25 -2.81 -6.68
C PHE A 183 -10.46 -3.63 -6.19
N LEU A 184 -10.67 -3.75 -4.87
CA LEU A 184 -11.91 -4.28 -4.31
C LEU A 184 -13.06 -3.28 -4.37
N ASN A 185 -12.76 -1.99 -4.56
CA ASN A 185 -13.75 -0.93 -4.63
C ASN A 185 -14.23 -0.68 -6.07
N GLU A 186 -15.53 -0.83 -6.30
CA GLU A 186 -16.17 -0.64 -7.60
C GLU A 186 -15.88 0.72 -8.23
N SER A 187 -16.04 1.79 -7.45
CA SER A 187 -15.91 3.14 -7.97
C SER A 187 -14.47 3.43 -8.39
N PHE A 188 -13.50 2.85 -7.68
CA PHE A 188 -12.09 2.93 -8.04
C PHE A 188 -11.81 2.19 -9.35
N VAL A 189 -12.22 0.92 -9.46
CA VAL A 189 -12.00 0.13 -10.68
C VAL A 189 -12.63 0.80 -11.90
N ARG A 190 -13.88 1.26 -11.81
CA ARG A 190 -14.56 2.00 -12.91
C ARG A 190 -13.84 3.30 -13.30
N ALA A 191 -13.21 3.98 -12.34
CA ALA A 191 -12.44 5.19 -12.63
C ALA A 191 -11.14 4.85 -13.38
N ILE A 192 -10.42 3.82 -12.94
CA ILE A 192 -9.19 3.35 -13.58
C ILE A 192 -9.46 2.81 -14.99
N GLU A 193 -10.53 2.04 -15.19
CA GLU A 193 -10.92 1.50 -16.51
C GLU A 193 -10.97 2.56 -17.62
N ARG A 194 -11.42 3.77 -17.29
CA ARG A 194 -11.52 4.89 -18.24
C ARG A 194 -10.16 5.50 -18.59
N GLY A 195 -9.16 5.33 -17.71
CA GLY A 195 -7.81 5.88 -17.85
C GLY A 195 -6.77 4.88 -18.33
N LEU A 196 -7.10 3.59 -18.48
CA LEU A 196 -6.13 2.57 -18.91
C LEU A 196 -5.65 2.81 -20.34
N ARG A 197 -4.33 2.86 -20.51
CA ARG A 197 -3.65 2.99 -21.79
C ARG A 197 -2.62 1.88 -21.94
N GLU A 198 -2.75 1.09 -23.01
CA GLU A 198 -1.80 0.03 -23.33
C GLU A 198 -0.42 0.62 -23.66
N LEU A 199 0.60 0.11 -22.98
CA LEU A 199 2.00 0.40 -23.28
C LEU A 199 2.47 -0.55 -24.38
N ARG A 200 2.71 -0.02 -25.58
CA ARG A 200 3.07 -0.84 -26.74
C ARG A 200 4.58 -0.85 -27.01
N PRO A 201 5.18 -2.02 -27.28
CA PRO A 201 6.57 -2.08 -27.72
C PRO A 201 6.76 -1.51 -29.13
N SER A 202 5.72 -1.54 -29.98
CA SER A 202 5.75 -0.97 -31.33
C SER A 202 4.33 -0.55 -31.76
N PRO A 203 4.17 0.55 -32.54
CA PRO A 203 2.90 0.95 -33.12
C PRO A 203 2.23 -0.13 -34.00
N GLN A 204 3.00 -1.08 -34.53
CA GLN A 204 2.52 -2.15 -35.41
C GLN A 204 1.80 -3.27 -34.63
N ARG A 205 2.05 -3.41 -33.31
CA ARG A 205 1.37 -4.40 -32.48
C ARG A 205 -0.10 -4.01 -32.37
N ARG A 206 -1.01 -4.95 -32.67
CA ARG A 206 -2.46 -4.70 -32.57
C ARG A 206 -2.82 -4.23 -31.16
N SER A 207 -3.62 -3.17 -31.13
CA SER A 207 -4.24 -2.64 -29.92
C SER A 207 -4.97 -3.75 -29.18
N HIS A 208 -4.74 -3.82 -27.88
CA HIS A 208 -5.44 -4.71 -26.98
C HIS A 208 -6.24 -3.88 -25.97
N ARG A 209 -7.48 -4.27 -25.69
CA ARG A 209 -8.21 -3.73 -24.53
C ARG A 209 -7.93 -4.64 -23.35
N CYS A 210 -7.39 -4.06 -22.28
CA CYS A 210 -7.09 -4.75 -21.02
C CYS A 210 -8.29 -5.58 -20.53
N ALA A 211 -8.03 -6.80 -20.07
CA ALA A 211 -9.03 -7.73 -19.54
C ALA A 211 -9.87 -7.09 -18.42
N LEU A 212 -9.26 -6.26 -17.56
CA LEU A 212 -10.00 -5.53 -16.52
C LEU A 212 -11.09 -4.62 -17.11
N ALA A 213 -10.82 -3.96 -18.23
CA ALA A 213 -11.77 -3.05 -18.89
C ALA A 213 -12.81 -3.76 -19.78
N VAL A 214 -12.58 -5.02 -20.12
CA VAL A 214 -13.49 -5.84 -20.95
C VAL A 214 -14.42 -6.68 -20.07
N TYR A 215 -13.89 -7.23 -18.98
CA TYR A 215 -14.58 -8.16 -18.09
C TYR A 215 -14.84 -7.55 -16.71
N SER A 216 -15.16 -6.25 -16.66
CA SER A 216 -15.37 -5.51 -15.40
C SER A 216 -16.48 -6.05 -14.50
N GLN A 217 -17.41 -6.82 -15.06
CA GLN A 217 -18.44 -7.55 -14.30
C GLN A 217 -17.87 -8.73 -13.49
N GLU A 218 -16.72 -9.27 -13.88
CA GLU A 218 -15.99 -10.35 -13.20
C GLU A 218 -14.90 -9.83 -12.25
N ARG A 219 -15.05 -8.58 -11.78
CA ARG A 219 -14.06 -7.92 -10.92
C ARG A 219 -13.84 -8.67 -9.61
N SER A 220 -12.68 -8.39 -9.00
CA SER A 220 -12.34 -8.88 -7.68
C SER A 220 -13.24 -8.25 -6.61
N THR A 221 -14.14 -9.04 -6.04
CA THR A 221 -14.97 -8.65 -4.88
C THR A 221 -14.49 -9.31 -3.58
N ARG A 222 -13.59 -10.28 -3.74
CA ARG A 222 -12.96 -11.06 -2.70
C ARG A 222 -11.45 -10.91 -2.79
N HIS A 223 -10.78 -11.18 -1.68
CA HIS A 223 -9.33 -11.22 -1.62
C HIS A 223 -8.86 -12.48 -0.92
N HIS A 224 -7.61 -12.84 -1.19
CA HIS A 224 -6.93 -13.95 -0.53
C HIS A 224 -5.49 -13.55 -0.22
N VAL A 225 -5.12 -13.60 1.05
CA VAL A 225 -3.76 -13.29 1.50
C VAL A 225 -2.93 -14.57 1.47
N LEU A 226 -2.04 -14.68 0.49
CA LEU A 226 -1.09 -15.77 0.37
C LEU A 226 -0.03 -15.67 1.48
N PRO A 227 0.12 -16.70 2.32
CA PRO A 227 1.15 -16.71 3.36
C PRO A 227 2.54 -16.89 2.74
N PRO A 228 3.64 -16.58 3.44
CA PRO A 228 4.98 -16.90 2.98
C PRO A 228 5.13 -18.38 2.64
N LEU A 229 5.91 -18.70 1.62
CA LEU A 229 6.10 -20.08 1.15
C LEU A 229 6.63 -21.03 2.23
N GLU A 230 7.40 -20.53 3.21
CA GLU A 230 7.89 -21.32 4.35
C GLU A 230 6.76 -21.86 5.22
N HIS A 231 5.61 -21.18 5.24
CA HIS A 231 4.44 -21.53 6.02
C HIS A 231 3.28 -22.07 5.15
N PHE A 232 3.50 -22.23 3.84
CA PHE A 232 2.49 -22.68 2.91
C PHE A 232 2.60 -24.21 2.71
N SER A 233 1.57 -24.93 3.14
CA SER A 233 1.57 -26.40 3.16
C SER A 233 0.71 -27.04 2.07
N GLU A 234 -0.35 -26.39 1.63
CA GLU A 234 -1.32 -26.95 0.69
C GLU A 234 -1.62 -26.00 -0.46
N ARG A 235 -1.38 -26.47 -1.69
CA ARG A 235 -1.73 -25.75 -2.90
C ARG A 235 -3.24 -25.53 -2.99
N ILE A 236 -3.62 -24.35 -3.47
CA ILE A 236 -5.01 -23.94 -3.64
C ILE A 236 -5.41 -23.95 -5.11
N ASP A 237 -6.71 -24.06 -5.37
CA ASP A 237 -7.22 -23.92 -6.73
C ASP A 237 -7.29 -22.45 -7.14
N VAL A 238 -7.08 -22.20 -8.43
CA VAL A 238 -7.21 -20.86 -9.00
C VAL A 238 -8.68 -20.45 -9.03
N GLU A 239 -9.01 -19.35 -8.36
CA GLU A 239 -10.34 -18.73 -8.38
C GLU A 239 -10.30 -17.43 -9.19
N CYS A 240 -11.20 -17.31 -10.18
CA CYS A 240 -11.38 -16.06 -10.92
C CYS A 240 -12.13 -15.03 -10.07
N GLY A 241 -11.79 -13.74 -10.20
CA GLY A 241 -12.42 -12.68 -9.41
C GLY A 241 -12.00 -12.64 -7.93
N VAL A 242 -10.84 -13.23 -7.61
CA VAL A 242 -10.18 -13.10 -6.30
C VAL A 242 -8.89 -12.31 -6.46
N LEU A 243 -8.74 -11.25 -5.67
CA LEU A 243 -7.50 -10.50 -5.55
C LEU A 243 -6.53 -11.24 -4.61
N TYR A 244 -5.51 -11.86 -5.20
CA TYR A 244 -4.40 -12.47 -4.48
C TYR A 244 -3.37 -11.42 -4.11
N VAL A 245 -3.05 -11.35 -2.83
CA VAL A 245 -2.02 -10.46 -2.27
C VAL A 245 -1.13 -11.27 -1.35
N THR A 246 0.08 -10.77 -1.09
CA THR A 246 1.07 -11.45 -0.25
C THR A 246 1.58 -10.52 0.83
N GLU A 247 1.95 -11.09 1.97
CA GLU A 247 2.62 -10.35 3.05
C GLU A 247 4.12 -10.18 2.82
N VAL A 248 4.72 -10.96 1.92
CA VAL A 248 6.16 -10.92 1.66
C VAL A 248 6.52 -9.61 0.98
N GLU A 249 7.16 -8.66 1.69
CA GLU A 249 7.48 -7.29 1.21
C GLU A 249 8.13 -7.24 -0.17
N ASN A 250 8.98 -8.20 -0.51
CA ASN A 250 9.67 -8.27 -1.81
C ASN A 250 9.15 -9.41 -2.69
N PHE A 251 7.83 -9.60 -2.73
CA PHE A 251 7.24 -10.58 -3.63
C PHE A 251 7.56 -10.23 -5.09
N PRO A 252 7.96 -11.21 -5.91
CA PRO A 252 8.49 -10.93 -7.22
C PRO A 252 7.41 -10.35 -8.15
N LEU A 253 7.85 -9.43 -9.01
CA LEU A 253 7.16 -8.87 -10.16
C LEU A 253 5.98 -7.92 -9.88
N VAL A 254 5.07 -8.29 -8.98
CA VAL A 254 3.77 -7.62 -8.77
C VAL A 254 3.46 -7.41 -7.28
N ASP A 255 2.60 -6.43 -7.03
CA ASP A 255 2.10 -6.05 -5.70
C ASP A 255 0.83 -6.83 -5.30
N GLY A 256 0.10 -7.32 -6.30
CA GLY A 256 -1.07 -8.18 -6.19
C GLY A 256 -1.48 -8.67 -7.57
N PHE A 257 -2.32 -9.68 -7.67
CA PHE A 257 -2.80 -10.19 -8.95
C PHE A 257 -4.16 -10.86 -8.82
N PHE A 258 -4.85 -11.03 -9.94
CA PHE A 258 -6.12 -11.77 -10.01
C PHE A 258 -6.27 -12.44 -11.37
N PHE A 259 -7.20 -13.39 -11.45
CA PHE A 259 -7.53 -14.08 -12.69
C PHE A 259 -8.90 -13.65 -13.21
N VAL A 260 -8.99 -13.48 -14.53
CA VAL A 260 -10.20 -13.11 -15.25
C VAL A 260 -10.62 -14.25 -16.17
N LYS A 261 -11.91 -14.60 -16.17
CA LYS A 261 -12.47 -15.74 -16.93
C LYS A 261 -12.64 -15.38 -18.41
N SER A 262 -11.52 -15.22 -19.08
CA SER A 262 -11.40 -14.92 -20.51
C SER A 262 -11.09 -16.19 -21.32
N LYS A 263 -11.01 -16.06 -22.65
CA LYS A 263 -10.63 -17.16 -23.56
C LYS A 263 -9.41 -16.74 -24.41
N PRO A 264 -8.20 -17.20 -24.05
CA PRO A 264 -7.87 -17.98 -22.86
C PRO A 264 -7.94 -17.16 -21.56
N MET A 265 -7.89 -17.83 -20.40
CA MET A 265 -7.88 -17.16 -19.09
C MET A 265 -6.72 -16.16 -18.99
N THR A 266 -6.91 -15.07 -18.25
CA THR A 266 -5.92 -13.99 -18.15
C THR A 266 -5.50 -13.78 -16.70
N LEU A 267 -4.19 -13.83 -16.45
CA LEU A 267 -3.58 -13.35 -15.20
C LEU A 267 -3.35 -11.85 -15.35
N VAL A 268 -3.94 -11.07 -14.45
CA VAL A 268 -3.74 -9.62 -14.37
C VAL A 268 -2.91 -9.32 -13.13
N GLY A 269 -1.66 -8.93 -13.35
CA GLY A 269 -0.75 -8.44 -12.32
C GLY A 269 -0.93 -6.95 -12.08
N LEU A 270 -0.95 -6.54 -10.82
CA LEU A 270 -1.01 -5.15 -10.39
C LEU A 270 0.36 -4.76 -9.86
N ARG A 271 0.94 -3.67 -10.38
CA ARG A 271 2.20 -3.12 -9.88
C ARG A 271 2.00 -1.66 -9.50
N ILE A 272 2.14 -1.37 -8.22
CA ILE A 272 2.08 -0.03 -7.66
C ILE A 272 3.46 0.57 -7.80
N ALA A 273 3.61 1.50 -8.74
CA ALA A 273 4.88 2.12 -9.06
C ALA A 273 4.93 3.56 -8.53
N THR A 274 5.95 3.84 -7.72
CA THR A 274 6.26 5.21 -7.25
C THR A 274 7.19 5.96 -8.22
N ALA A 275 7.72 5.27 -9.23
CA ALA A 275 8.65 5.81 -10.22
C ALA A 275 8.12 5.63 -11.66
N GLY A 276 8.68 6.42 -12.58
CA GLY A 276 8.26 6.50 -14.00
C GLY A 276 8.60 5.29 -14.88
N GLY A 277 9.32 4.29 -14.36
CA GLY A 277 9.70 3.08 -15.11
C GLY A 277 10.72 2.23 -14.35
N HIS A 278 10.65 0.92 -14.54
CA HIS A 278 11.64 -0.04 -14.07
C HIS A 278 11.74 -1.20 -15.06
N HIS A 279 12.95 -1.43 -15.58
CA HIS A 279 13.25 -2.65 -16.31
C HIS A 279 13.03 -3.85 -15.39
N THR A 280 12.26 -4.82 -15.88
CA THR A 280 12.05 -6.09 -15.18
C THR A 280 13.16 -7.04 -15.60
N THR A 281 13.62 -7.92 -14.71
CA THR A 281 14.62 -8.92 -15.10
C THR A 281 13.96 -10.26 -15.39
N ALA A 282 14.54 -11.04 -16.29
CA ALA A 282 14.08 -12.40 -16.58
C ALA A 282 14.04 -13.26 -15.32
N SER A 283 15.01 -13.09 -14.41
CA SER A 283 15.02 -13.76 -13.11
C SER A 283 13.82 -13.41 -12.24
N THR A 284 13.37 -12.15 -12.21
CA THR A 284 12.20 -11.74 -11.42
C THR A 284 10.91 -12.35 -11.97
N VAL A 285 10.75 -12.38 -13.30
CA VAL A 285 9.59 -13.03 -13.94
C VAL A 285 9.58 -14.51 -13.62
N ARG A 286 10.73 -15.18 -13.71
CA ARG A 286 10.86 -16.60 -13.40
C ARG A 286 10.53 -16.90 -11.93
N GLN A 287 11.09 -16.13 -10.99
CA GLN A 287 10.78 -16.26 -9.56
C GLN A 287 9.28 -16.12 -9.30
N PHE A 288 8.61 -15.19 -9.97
CA PHE A 288 7.16 -15.06 -9.86
C PHE A 288 6.44 -16.32 -10.37
N THR A 289 6.82 -16.86 -11.52
CA THR A 289 6.21 -18.12 -12.02
C THR A 289 6.47 -19.32 -11.12
N GLU A 290 7.65 -19.41 -10.50
CA GLU A 290 8.01 -20.45 -9.51
C GLU A 290 7.13 -20.31 -8.25
N CYS A 291 6.92 -19.09 -7.77
CA CYS A 291 6.00 -18.83 -6.66
C CYS A 291 4.56 -19.26 -7.00
N LEU A 292 4.04 -18.92 -8.18
CA LEU A 292 2.69 -19.32 -8.58
C LEU A 292 2.55 -20.85 -8.69
N ALA A 293 3.58 -21.53 -9.20
CA ALA A 293 3.62 -23.00 -9.24
C ALA A 293 3.62 -23.63 -7.82
N ALA A 294 4.20 -22.93 -6.85
CA ALA A 294 4.20 -23.37 -5.46
C ALA A 294 2.84 -23.16 -4.78
N TYR A 295 2.11 -22.09 -5.13
CA TYR A 295 0.79 -21.79 -4.54
C TYR A 295 -0.38 -22.54 -5.16
N PHE A 296 -0.37 -22.78 -6.48
CA PHE A 296 -1.58 -23.20 -7.19
C PHE A 296 -1.53 -24.64 -7.73
N ASN A 297 -2.66 -25.34 -7.60
CA ASN A 297 -2.87 -26.64 -8.24
C ASN A 297 -2.93 -26.51 -9.76
N GLY A 298 -2.41 -27.51 -10.47
CA GLY A 298 -2.48 -27.58 -11.94
C GLY A 298 -1.74 -26.46 -12.68
N TRP A 299 -0.86 -25.71 -12.01
CA TRP A 299 -0.19 -24.53 -12.59
C TRP A 299 0.58 -24.82 -13.88
N GLU A 300 1.23 -25.99 -13.99
CA GLU A 300 2.00 -26.36 -15.18
C GLU A 300 1.12 -26.40 -16.45
N GLU A 301 -0.09 -26.96 -16.35
CA GLU A 301 -1.03 -27.03 -17.47
C GLU A 301 -1.66 -25.65 -17.73
N LEU A 302 -2.06 -24.96 -16.66
CA LEU A 302 -2.72 -23.67 -16.75
C LEU A 302 -1.81 -22.59 -17.37
N SER A 303 -0.53 -22.54 -16.96
CA SER A 303 0.45 -21.54 -17.42
C SER A 303 0.71 -21.59 -18.92
N ARG A 304 0.56 -22.76 -19.57
CA ARG A 304 0.73 -22.91 -21.02
C ARG A 304 -0.36 -22.23 -21.83
N GLN A 305 -1.54 -22.02 -21.24
CA GLN A 305 -2.70 -21.46 -21.92
C GLN A 305 -3.01 -20.03 -21.47
N LEU A 306 -2.44 -19.55 -20.36
CA LEU A 306 -2.72 -18.24 -19.77
C LEU A 306 -2.23 -17.07 -20.64
N SER A 307 -3.07 -16.03 -20.75
CA SER A 307 -2.64 -14.69 -21.15
C SER A 307 -2.16 -13.91 -19.93
N TRP A 308 -1.22 -12.99 -20.12
CA TRP A 308 -0.64 -12.17 -19.05
C TRP A 308 -0.81 -10.68 -19.35
N GLU A 309 -1.34 -9.95 -18.39
CA GLU A 309 -1.43 -8.50 -18.41
C GLU A 309 -0.83 -7.92 -17.12
N ILE A 310 -0.10 -6.82 -17.22
CA ILE A 310 0.45 -6.09 -16.08
C ILE A 310 -0.09 -4.68 -16.10
N ILE A 311 -0.80 -4.29 -15.05
CA ILE A 311 -1.31 -2.93 -14.87
C ILE A 311 -0.36 -2.18 -13.95
N TYR A 312 0.23 -1.10 -14.46
CA TYR A 312 1.03 -0.17 -13.67
C TYR A 312 0.12 0.92 -13.11
N VAL A 313 0.10 1.04 -11.79
CA VAL A 313 -0.65 2.10 -11.08
C VAL A 313 0.34 3.08 -10.50
N GLN A 314 0.25 4.33 -10.90
CA GLN A 314 1.15 5.40 -10.47
C GLN A 314 0.41 6.44 -9.64
N HIS A 315 1.13 7.02 -8.67
CA HIS A 315 0.64 8.20 -7.97
C HIS A 315 0.52 9.40 -8.94
N ALA A 316 -0.46 10.27 -8.74
CA ALA A 316 -0.74 11.38 -9.66
C ALA A 316 0.46 12.34 -9.83
N ASP A 317 1.27 12.50 -8.78
CA ASP A 317 2.47 13.35 -8.81
C ASP A 317 3.69 12.66 -9.43
N SER A 318 3.59 11.37 -9.77
CA SER A 318 4.68 10.63 -10.42
C SER A 318 4.79 10.98 -11.89
N THR A 319 6.01 10.89 -12.44
CA THR A 319 6.20 11.02 -13.89
C THR A 319 5.44 9.89 -14.62
N PRO A 320 4.51 10.22 -15.55
CA PRO A 320 3.72 9.21 -16.23
C PRO A 320 4.57 8.21 -17.00
N MET A 321 4.26 6.93 -16.83
CA MET A 321 4.86 5.85 -17.60
C MET A 321 4.27 5.84 -19.01
N ASN A 322 5.09 6.24 -19.99
CA ASN A 322 4.69 6.29 -21.39
C ASN A 322 5.35 5.21 -22.25
N GLY A 323 6.43 4.61 -21.75
CA GLY A 323 7.20 3.59 -22.45
C GLY A 323 6.80 2.19 -22.00
N TRP A 324 6.84 1.25 -22.94
CA TRP A 324 6.71 -0.17 -22.64
C TRP A 324 7.90 -0.67 -21.80
N GLN A 325 7.64 -1.51 -20.80
CA GLN A 325 8.64 -1.98 -19.85
C GLN A 325 9.24 -3.30 -20.34
N GLY A 326 10.47 -3.25 -20.85
CA GLY A 326 11.20 -4.43 -21.31
C GLY A 326 11.64 -5.37 -20.18
N CYS A 327 11.99 -6.59 -20.59
CA CYS A 327 12.61 -7.57 -19.72
C CYS A 327 14.07 -7.80 -20.12
N ASP A 328 14.99 -7.53 -19.19
CA ASP A 328 16.42 -7.66 -19.38
C ASP A 328 16.93 -9.03 -18.91
N VAL A 329 17.88 -9.58 -19.66
CA VAL A 329 18.61 -10.80 -19.29
C VAL A 329 19.86 -10.39 -18.53
N VAL A 330 19.85 -10.58 -17.21
CA VAL A 330 21.03 -10.36 -16.37
C VAL A 330 21.73 -11.70 -16.15
N ASP A 331 23.01 -11.79 -16.51
CA ASP A 331 23.87 -12.96 -16.30
C ASP A 331 24.19 -13.15 -14.80
N SER A 332 23.24 -13.69 -14.04
CA SER A 332 23.51 -14.33 -12.75
C SER A 332 24.09 -15.74 -12.94
N ASN A 333 25.20 -16.01 -12.28
CA ASN A 333 26.10 -17.19 -12.43
C ASN A 333 25.50 -18.58 -12.10
N ASN A 334 24.18 -18.73 -11.94
CA ASN A 334 23.58 -19.94 -11.36
C ASN A 334 22.63 -20.73 -12.27
N VAL A 335 22.39 -20.31 -13.53
CA VAL A 335 21.49 -21.04 -14.46
C VAL A 335 21.96 -20.90 -15.91
N SER A 336 21.63 -21.88 -16.77
CA SER A 336 21.88 -21.85 -18.21
C SER A 336 21.30 -20.56 -18.84
N GLY A 337 22.06 -19.89 -19.70
CA GLY A 337 21.62 -18.63 -20.34
C GLY A 337 20.39 -18.78 -21.26
N ALA A 338 20.05 -20.02 -21.66
CA ALA A 338 18.94 -20.30 -22.55
C ALA A 338 17.56 -20.02 -21.91
N ASP A 339 17.35 -20.45 -20.66
CA ASP A 339 16.06 -20.33 -19.97
C ASP A 339 15.71 -18.85 -19.65
N LYS A 340 16.74 -18.03 -19.40
CA LYS A 340 16.57 -16.59 -19.17
C LYS A 340 16.16 -15.86 -20.45
N ASN A 341 16.74 -16.27 -21.58
CA ASN A 341 16.37 -15.72 -22.88
C ASN A 341 14.92 -16.05 -23.23
N GLU A 342 14.46 -17.29 -22.98
CA GLU A 342 13.06 -17.67 -23.22
C GLU A 342 12.09 -16.85 -22.35
N THR A 343 12.42 -16.64 -21.07
CA THR A 343 11.60 -15.82 -20.17
C THR A 343 11.51 -14.36 -20.63
N ALA A 344 12.62 -13.79 -21.10
CA ALA A 344 12.63 -12.44 -21.66
C ALA A 344 11.81 -12.35 -22.95
N VAL A 345 11.93 -13.34 -23.85
CA VAL A 345 11.12 -13.42 -25.08
C VAL A 345 9.63 -13.53 -24.75
N PHE A 346 9.26 -14.39 -23.80
CA PHE A 346 7.88 -14.50 -23.32
C PHE A 346 7.35 -13.15 -22.84
N TRP A 347 8.09 -12.43 -21.99
CA TRP A 347 7.70 -11.11 -21.51
C TRP A 347 7.52 -10.12 -22.67
N ASN A 348 8.49 -10.10 -23.59
CA ASN A 348 8.54 -9.12 -24.66
C ASN A 348 7.45 -9.33 -25.71
N GLU A 349 7.02 -10.58 -25.93
CA GLU A 349 6.08 -10.93 -27.00
C GLU A 349 4.66 -11.25 -26.52
N LYS A 350 4.51 -11.85 -25.32
CA LYS A 350 3.24 -12.41 -24.85
C LYS A 350 2.58 -11.59 -23.74
N VAL A 351 3.36 -10.86 -22.94
CA VAL A 351 2.81 -10.01 -21.89
C VAL A 351 2.28 -8.70 -22.48
N ARG A 352 1.11 -8.28 -22.00
CA ARG A 352 0.51 -6.97 -22.27
C ARG A 352 0.68 -6.08 -21.04
N GLN A 353 0.80 -4.77 -21.27
CA GLN A 353 1.12 -3.78 -20.25
C GLN A 353 0.27 -2.53 -20.41
#